data_AF-A0A285JCM6-F1
#
_entry.id   AF-A0A285JCM6-F1
#
_cell.length_a   1.000
_cell.length_b   1.000
_cell.length_c   1.000
_cell.angle_alpha   90.00
_cell.angle_beta   90.00
_cell.angle_gamma   90.00
#
_symmetry.space_group_name_H-M   'P 1'
#
loop_
_entity.id
_entity.type
_entity.pdbx_description
1 polymer ?
#
loop_
_entity_poly.entity_id
_entity_poly.type
_entity_poly.pdbx_seq_one_letter_code
_entity_poly.pdbx_strand_id
1 'polypeptide(L)'
;MTDASTQIKAPLSREKQRSSMVKSVLKSPLGALSVLLILAVVLTAIFAPLIAPNDPAAIQIFRVNAPPGDGYLLGGDGSGRDIFSRLVYGARNTLLGTLIAVGVAAIVGVAAGLAAGYHGRKLEVGASWFFDALMALPAMIVLLAFYQALGASIHLSMVVFGVMLSPGFFRLTRTLVKGVKNELYVDAARVSGLSDLRIISRHILRVVRAPVVIQTSIVAGIALVIQAGLEFLGLGDPGTPTWGGVLQSAFENMYVSPQAVIWPGLAISITVASFVLLANSIRDQLQHGGQPARQPKLPERLSAFGRQTEADVLLSLRGVKIGYPGTSGWREVVHGVDLDVRRGEVLGLVGESGSGKSQTAFAVLGLLGTGGHVLDGSILFDGEELLGKSDEEMHGLRGKRIAYVPQEPMSNLDPSFRIGSQLVEPLMTVQGMSRREARAHALDMLGRVGLPDPKRTFNAYPHEISGGMAQRVLIAGAVATYPDLLIADEPTTALDVTVQAEILELLRELQAEFGMTIVMVTHNFGVVADICDSVAVMRQGEIVEQNKVTDLFANPTHDYTRNLLAAVLDDVEVRRYSPPKFAPQEAAQ
;
A
#
# COMPACT_ATOMS: atom_id res chain seq x y z
N MET A 1 51.71 15.76 -23.25
CA MET A 1 51.83 16.47 -21.97
C MET A 1 50.47 17.16 -21.73
N THR A 2 49.37 16.46 -21.46
CA THR A 2 48.96 15.82 -20.19
C THR A 2 49.26 16.68 -18.97
N ASP A 3 48.30 17.47 -18.51
CA ASP A 3 47.69 17.31 -17.17
C ASP A 3 46.64 18.40 -16.87
N ALA A 4 45.40 17.99 -16.66
CA ALA A 4 44.39 18.74 -15.90
C ALA A 4 43.23 17.78 -15.55
N SER A 5 43.52 16.77 -14.72
CA SER A 5 42.50 15.92 -14.12
C SER A 5 41.90 16.60 -12.89
N THR A 6 40.90 17.46 -13.11
CA THR A 6 40.06 17.99 -12.04
C THR A 6 39.19 16.86 -11.49
N GLN A 7 39.69 16.13 -10.51
CA GLN A 7 38.94 15.12 -9.77
C GLN A 7 37.75 15.78 -9.06
N ILE A 8 36.56 15.61 -9.62
CA ILE A 8 35.29 15.86 -8.92
C ILE A 8 35.18 14.80 -7.82
N LYS A 9 35.62 15.15 -6.61
CA LYS A 9 35.31 14.38 -5.40
C LYS A 9 33.81 14.53 -5.13
N ALA A 10 33.03 13.56 -5.59
CA ALA A 10 31.66 13.37 -5.12
C ALA A 10 31.67 13.30 -3.57
N PRO A 11 30.79 14.04 -2.87
CA PRO A 11 30.68 13.87 -1.43
C PRO A 11 30.07 12.49 -1.17
N LEU A 12 30.90 11.53 -0.78
CA LEU A 12 30.46 10.27 -0.20
C LEU A 12 29.66 10.62 1.07
N SER A 13 28.34 10.67 0.92
CA SER A 13 27.41 10.80 2.01
C SER A 13 27.63 9.61 2.95
N ARG A 14 28.14 9.91 4.15
CA ARG A 14 28.28 8.94 5.24
C ARG A 14 26.93 8.23 5.43
N GLU A 15 26.94 6.90 5.31
CA GLU A 15 25.83 6.02 5.68
C GLU A 15 25.34 6.37 7.09
N LYS A 16 24.25 7.15 7.18
CA LYS A 16 23.56 7.39 8.45
C LYS A 16 22.88 6.08 8.84
N GLN A 17 23.36 5.54 9.96
CA GLN A 17 22.89 4.35 10.67
C GLN A 17 21.46 3.96 10.31
N ARG A 18 21.32 2.83 9.61
CA ARG A 18 20.07 2.06 9.63
C ARG A 18 19.71 1.85 11.10
N SER A 19 18.66 2.51 11.59
CA SER A 19 18.10 2.15 12.88
C SER A 19 17.82 0.65 12.82
N SER A 20 18.48 -0.12 13.69
CA SER A 20 18.28 -1.57 13.74
C SER A 20 16.79 -1.88 13.77
N MET A 21 16.33 -2.79 12.91
CA MET A 21 14.93 -3.26 12.84
C MET A 21 14.37 -3.54 14.25
N VAL A 22 15.22 -4.09 15.13
CA VAL A 22 14.91 -4.35 16.54
C VAL A 22 14.54 -3.07 17.30
N LYS A 23 15.31 -1.99 17.16
CA LYS A 23 15.01 -0.70 17.81
C LYS A 23 13.72 -0.09 17.29
N SER A 24 13.40 -0.34 16.02
CA SER A 24 12.18 0.17 15.41
C SER A 24 10.96 -0.61 15.94
N VAL A 25 11.01 -1.94 16.00
CA VAL A 25 9.94 -2.78 16.57
C VAL A 25 9.68 -2.43 18.04
N LEU A 26 10.72 -2.19 18.83
CA LEU A 26 10.58 -1.79 20.24
C LEU A 26 10.00 -0.39 20.46
N LYS A 27 9.92 0.46 19.42
CA LYS A 27 9.29 1.78 19.51
C LYS A 27 7.78 1.73 19.30
N SER A 28 7.24 0.69 18.65
CA SER A 28 5.79 0.53 18.54
C SER A 28 5.25 -0.07 19.84
N PRO A 29 4.13 0.42 20.39
CA PRO A 29 3.58 -0.11 21.64
C PRO A 29 3.20 -1.59 21.53
N LEU A 30 2.60 -1.98 20.39
CA LEU A 30 2.24 -3.38 20.11
C LEU A 30 3.47 -4.27 19.87
N GLY A 31 4.51 -3.74 19.22
CA GLY A 31 5.79 -4.46 19.01
C GLY A 31 6.56 -4.66 20.31
N ALA A 32 6.63 -3.63 21.16
CA ALA A 32 7.24 -3.74 22.48
C ALA A 32 6.51 -4.75 23.37
N LEU A 33 5.17 -4.71 23.39
CA LEU A 33 4.35 -5.64 24.18
C LEU A 33 4.54 -7.09 23.72
N SER A 34 4.49 -7.35 22.42
CA SER A 34 4.67 -8.71 21.87
C SER A 34 6.07 -9.27 22.15
N VAL A 35 7.12 -8.46 22.00
CA VAL A 35 8.50 -8.86 22.35
C VAL A 35 8.63 -9.15 23.85
N LEU A 36 8.04 -8.31 24.70
CA LEU A 36 8.05 -8.51 26.15
C LEU A 36 7.37 -9.84 26.54
N LEU A 37 6.20 -10.13 25.98
CA LEU A 37 5.45 -11.36 26.26
C LEU A 37 6.20 -12.61 25.78
N ILE A 38 6.74 -12.59 24.56
CA ILE A 38 7.56 -13.71 24.05
C ILE A 38 8.79 -13.90 24.92
N LEU A 39 9.47 -12.82 25.31
CA LEU A 39 10.64 -12.89 26.18
C LEU A 39 10.28 -13.47 27.55
N ALA A 40 9.16 -13.06 28.14
CA ALA A 40 8.69 -13.61 29.42
C ALA A 40 8.43 -15.12 29.33
N VAL A 41 7.77 -15.58 28.26
CA VAL A 41 7.50 -17.00 27.99
C VAL A 41 8.81 -17.79 27.79
N VAL A 42 9.75 -17.26 27.01
CA VAL A 42 11.06 -17.88 26.77
C VAL A 42 11.89 -17.95 28.06
N LEU A 43 11.93 -16.87 28.85
CA LEU A 43 12.62 -16.86 30.14
C LEU A 43 12.00 -17.86 31.12
N THR A 44 10.67 -17.97 31.14
CA THR A 44 9.96 -18.96 31.95
C THR A 44 10.36 -20.39 31.57
N ALA A 45 10.47 -20.66 30.26
CA ALA A 45 10.92 -21.95 29.74
C ALA A 45 12.39 -22.27 30.05
N ILE A 46 13.29 -21.29 29.93
CA ILE A 46 14.74 -21.46 30.20
C ILE A 46 14.99 -21.68 31.69
N PHE A 47 14.37 -20.85 32.54
CA PHE A 47 14.53 -20.90 33.99
C PHE A 47 13.49 -21.77 34.68
N ALA A 48 12.84 -22.68 33.95
CA ALA A 48 11.83 -23.58 34.50
C ALA A 48 12.26 -24.31 35.79
N PRO A 49 13.50 -24.85 35.90
CA PRO A 49 13.96 -25.51 37.13
C PRO A 49 14.10 -24.59 38.34
N LEU A 50 14.20 -23.27 38.14
CA LEU A 50 14.29 -22.28 39.22
C LEU A 50 12.91 -21.69 39.58
N ILE A 51 11.99 -21.67 38.63
CA ILE A 51 10.66 -21.06 38.78
C ILE A 51 9.64 -22.07 39.33
N ALA A 52 9.74 -23.34 38.92
CA ALA A 52 8.81 -24.37 39.34
C ALA A 52 9.04 -24.75 40.81
N PRO A 53 8.02 -24.62 41.69
CA PRO A 53 8.15 -24.96 43.11
C PRO A 53 8.21 -26.46 43.37
N ASN A 54 7.68 -27.30 42.47
CA ASN A 54 7.61 -28.74 42.62
C ASN A 54 8.16 -29.45 41.37
N ASP A 55 8.56 -30.72 41.51
CA ASP A 55 8.85 -31.58 40.36
C ASP A 55 7.55 -31.78 39.53
N PRO A 56 7.55 -31.46 38.22
CA PRO A 56 6.35 -31.58 37.37
C PRO A 56 5.81 -33.02 37.23
N ALA A 57 6.61 -34.03 37.56
CA ALA A 57 6.21 -35.44 37.57
C ALA A 57 5.82 -35.96 38.96
N ALA A 58 6.05 -35.20 40.03
CA ALA A 58 5.75 -35.65 41.39
C ALA A 58 4.24 -35.75 41.63
N ILE A 59 3.79 -36.96 41.94
CA ILE A 59 2.39 -37.30 42.23
C ILE A 59 2.17 -37.21 43.75
N GLN A 60 1.17 -36.42 44.17
CA GLN A 60 0.69 -36.39 45.54
C GLN A 60 -0.77 -36.83 45.59
N ILE A 61 -1.01 -38.07 46.02
CA ILE A 61 -2.33 -38.73 45.99
C ILE A 61 -3.40 -37.93 46.76
N PHE A 62 -3.00 -37.26 47.85
CA PHE A 62 -3.92 -36.44 48.65
C PHE A 62 -4.26 -35.07 48.04
N ARG A 63 -3.63 -34.70 46.92
CA ARG A 63 -3.83 -33.41 46.23
C ARG A 63 -4.46 -33.55 44.85
N VAL A 64 -5.13 -34.67 44.58
CA VAL A 64 -5.90 -34.87 43.35
C VAL A 64 -7.00 -33.81 43.26
N ASN A 65 -7.01 -33.04 42.16
CA ASN A 65 -7.93 -31.93 41.94
C ASN A 65 -7.92 -30.87 43.07
N ALA A 66 -6.79 -30.69 43.76
CA ALA A 66 -6.67 -29.70 44.82
C ALA A 66 -6.96 -28.27 44.28
N PRO A 67 -7.70 -27.44 45.02
CA PRO A 67 -7.96 -26.06 44.61
C PRO A 67 -6.66 -25.22 44.66
N PRO A 68 -6.61 -24.08 43.94
CA PRO A 68 -5.50 -23.14 44.05
C PRO A 68 -5.28 -22.69 45.50
N GLY A 69 -4.01 -22.60 45.93
CA GLY A 69 -3.61 -22.11 47.25
C GLY A 69 -3.29 -23.19 48.31
N ASP A 70 -3.66 -24.46 48.08
CA ASP A 70 -3.35 -25.59 48.98
C ASP A 70 -1.92 -26.16 48.72
N GLY A 71 -0.91 -25.30 48.79
CA GLY A 71 0.48 -25.63 48.44
C GLY A 71 0.76 -25.80 46.93
N TYR A 72 -0.28 -25.78 46.09
CA TYR A 72 -0.18 -25.66 44.64
C TYR A 72 -0.77 -24.32 44.17
N LEU A 73 0.03 -23.51 43.47
CA LEU A 73 -0.32 -22.12 43.13
C LEU A 73 -1.52 -22.04 42.18
N LEU A 74 -1.60 -22.96 41.21
CA LEU A 74 -2.72 -23.08 40.26
C LEU A 74 -3.62 -24.30 40.51
N GLY A 75 -3.41 -25.00 41.63
CA GLY A 75 -4.11 -26.25 41.97
C GLY A 75 -3.42 -27.51 41.47
N GLY A 76 -4.00 -28.66 41.83
CA GLY A 76 -3.54 -29.99 41.45
C GLY A 76 -4.31 -30.56 40.27
N ASP A 77 -3.64 -31.30 39.38
CA ASP A 77 -4.30 -32.02 38.29
C ASP A 77 -5.05 -33.28 38.79
N GLY A 78 -5.74 -33.99 37.90
CA GLY A 78 -6.45 -35.23 38.23
C GLY A 78 -5.57 -36.40 38.70
N SER A 79 -4.24 -36.25 38.61
CA SER A 79 -3.26 -37.20 39.15
C SER A 79 -2.56 -36.66 40.41
N GLY A 80 -2.94 -35.48 40.91
CA GLY A 80 -2.36 -34.87 42.11
C GLY A 80 -1.01 -34.18 41.89
N ARG A 81 -0.67 -33.83 40.65
CA ARG A 81 0.55 -33.09 40.28
C ARG A 81 0.27 -31.59 40.23
N ASP A 82 1.29 -30.77 40.50
CA ASP A 82 1.17 -29.30 40.49
C ASP A 82 0.99 -28.76 39.06
N ILE A 83 -0.16 -28.14 38.79
CA ILE A 83 -0.48 -27.55 37.48
C ILE A 83 0.52 -26.44 37.10
N PHE A 84 0.96 -25.62 38.07
CA PHE A 84 1.88 -24.51 37.79
C PHE A 84 3.25 -25.03 37.35
N SER A 85 3.84 -25.95 38.12
CA SER A 85 5.12 -26.57 37.78
C SER A 85 5.08 -27.27 36.41
N ARG A 86 3.96 -27.95 36.10
CA ARG A 86 3.75 -28.59 34.79
C ARG A 86 3.62 -27.57 33.65
N LEU A 87 3.00 -26.41 33.85
CA LEU A 87 2.91 -25.36 32.83
C LEU A 87 4.26 -24.70 32.55
N VAL A 88 5.04 -24.44 33.59
CA VAL A 88 6.38 -23.83 33.48
C VAL A 88 7.33 -24.77 32.73
N TYR A 89 7.41 -26.05 33.12
CA TYR A 89 8.19 -27.04 32.38
C TYR A 89 7.61 -27.35 31.00
N GLY A 90 6.28 -27.35 30.88
CA GLY A 90 5.57 -27.53 29.62
C GLY A 90 5.93 -26.48 28.57
N ALA A 91 6.14 -25.23 29.01
CA ALA A 91 6.58 -24.14 28.13
C ALA A 91 7.88 -24.49 27.41
N ARG A 92 8.83 -25.12 28.11
CA ARG A 92 10.12 -25.53 27.53
C ARG A 92 9.95 -26.52 26.39
N ASN A 93 9.18 -27.59 26.60
CA ASN A 93 9.00 -28.64 25.61
C ASN A 93 8.14 -28.16 24.43
N THR A 94 7.10 -27.38 24.71
CA THR A 94 6.23 -26.80 23.68
C THR A 94 6.97 -25.79 22.80
N LEU A 95 7.76 -24.88 23.38
CA LEU A 95 8.54 -23.91 22.60
C LEU A 95 9.67 -24.57 21.80
N LEU A 96 10.32 -25.59 22.36
CA LEU A 96 11.38 -26.31 21.66
C LEU A 96 10.83 -27.07 20.46
N GLY A 97 9.70 -27.78 20.61
CA GLY A 97 9.01 -28.42 19.48
C GLY A 97 8.61 -27.42 18.40
N THR A 98 8.02 -26.29 18.79
CA THR A 98 7.68 -25.17 17.89
C THR A 98 8.91 -24.65 17.15
N LEU A 99 10.03 -24.43 17.86
CA LEU A 99 11.29 -23.95 17.27
C LEU A 99 11.86 -24.95 16.24
N ILE A 100 11.80 -26.25 16.52
CA ILE A 100 12.22 -27.30 15.58
C ILE A 100 11.36 -27.22 14.31
N ALA A 101 10.04 -27.24 14.43
CA ALA A 101 9.13 -27.22 13.28
C ALA A 101 9.35 -25.98 12.40
N VAL A 102 9.41 -24.81 13.02
CA VAL A 102 9.64 -23.54 12.32
C VAL A 102 11.02 -23.49 11.68
N GLY A 103 12.06 -23.95 12.40
CA GLY A 103 13.43 -23.98 11.91
C GLY A 103 13.57 -24.87 10.68
N VAL A 104 13.03 -26.09 10.73
CA VAL A 104 13.01 -27.02 9.59
C VAL A 104 12.22 -26.43 8.43
N ALA A 105 11.02 -25.90 8.68
CA ALA A 105 10.17 -25.30 7.65
C ALA A 105 10.87 -24.14 6.93
N ALA A 106 11.50 -23.24 7.69
CA ALA A 106 12.22 -22.10 7.15
C ALA A 106 13.47 -22.53 6.39
N ILE A 107 14.30 -23.44 6.93
CA ILE A 107 15.52 -23.91 6.26
C ILE A 107 15.17 -24.59 4.93
N VAL A 108 14.26 -25.56 4.94
CA VAL A 108 13.87 -26.32 3.74
C VAL A 108 13.19 -25.40 2.73
N GLY A 109 12.18 -24.65 3.15
CA GLY A 109 11.36 -23.84 2.26
C GLY A 109 12.11 -22.63 1.69
N VAL A 110 12.87 -21.89 2.50
CA VAL A 110 13.63 -20.73 2.02
C VAL A 110 14.78 -21.18 1.12
N ALA A 111 15.54 -22.22 1.48
CA ALA A 111 16.63 -22.70 0.63
C ALA A 111 16.11 -23.18 -0.74
N ALA A 112 15.04 -23.99 -0.75
CA ALA A 112 14.45 -24.46 -1.99
C ALA A 112 13.80 -23.32 -2.79
N GLY A 113 13.16 -22.35 -2.12
CA GLY A 113 12.53 -21.19 -2.77
C GLY A 113 13.55 -20.24 -3.40
N LEU A 114 14.69 -20.00 -2.73
CA LEU A 114 15.81 -19.24 -3.29
C LEU A 114 16.37 -19.96 -4.52
N ALA A 115 16.61 -21.27 -4.41
CA ALA A 115 17.14 -22.06 -5.51
C ALA A 115 16.19 -22.07 -6.72
N ALA A 116 14.90 -22.39 -6.50
CA ALA A 116 13.88 -22.47 -7.54
C ALA A 116 13.52 -21.11 -8.16
N GLY A 117 13.51 -20.04 -7.36
CA GLY A 117 13.23 -18.69 -7.85
C GLY A 117 14.36 -18.15 -8.71
N TYR A 118 15.61 -18.37 -8.30
CA TYR A 118 16.79 -17.82 -8.95
C TYR A 118 17.22 -18.63 -10.19
N HIS A 119 17.24 -19.96 -10.10
CA HIS A 119 17.73 -20.83 -11.17
C HIS A 119 16.64 -21.15 -12.22
N GLY A 120 17.04 -21.82 -13.30
CA GLY A 120 16.22 -22.05 -14.49
C GLY A 120 14.94 -22.88 -14.29
N ARG A 121 14.09 -22.85 -15.32
CA ARG A 121 12.71 -23.37 -15.35
C ARG A 121 12.55 -24.84 -14.89
N LYS A 122 13.56 -25.70 -15.06
CA LYS A 122 13.49 -27.12 -14.67
C LYS A 122 13.48 -27.34 -13.15
N LEU A 123 14.39 -26.68 -12.43
CA LEU A 123 14.45 -26.75 -10.96
C LEU A 123 13.18 -26.16 -10.35
N GLU A 124 12.66 -25.09 -10.95
CA GLU A 124 11.42 -24.48 -10.54
C GLU A 124 10.24 -25.46 -10.65
N VAL A 125 10.04 -26.08 -11.81
CA VAL A 125 8.93 -27.02 -12.03
C VAL A 125 9.03 -28.22 -11.08
N GLY A 126 10.22 -28.83 -10.95
CA GLY A 126 10.43 -29.98 -10.07
C GLY A 126 10.19 -29.65 -8.59
N ALA A 127 10.75 -28.55 -8.09
CA ALA A 127 10.53 -28.13 -6.71
C ALA A 127 9.06 -27.77 -6.46
N SER A 128 8.43 -27.05 -7.39
CA SER A 128 7.01 -26.66 -7.24
C SER A 128 6.11 -27.90 -7.15
N TRP A 129 6.32 -28.88 -8.03
CA TRP A 129 5.57 -30.13 -7.99
C TRP A 129 5.72 -30.85 -6.64
N PHE A 130 6.95 -30.93 -6.11
CA PHE A 130 7.20 -31.56 -4.81
C PHE A 130 6.48 -30.83 -3.65
N PHE A 131 6.60 -29.50 -3.57
CA PHE A 131 5.95 -28.73 -2.49
C PHE A 131 4.43 -28.66 -2.64
N ASP A 132 3.91 -28.68 -3.86
CA ASP A 132 2.47 -28.75 -4.12
C ASP A 132 1.91 -30.12 -3.73
N ALA A 133 2.65 -31.21 -3.98
CA ALA A 133 2.30 -32.54 -3.50
C ALA A 133 2.31 -32.62 -1.96
N LEU A 134 3.29 -32.01 -1.29
CA LEU A 134 3.33 -31.91 0.16
C LEU A 134 2.09 -31.21 0.74
N MET A 135 1.63 -30.13 0.11
CA MET A 135 0.42 -29.40 0.52
C MET A 135 -0.88 -30.20 0.32
N ALA A 136 -0.88 -31.18 -0.58
CA ALA A 136 -2.04 -32.05 -0.80
C ALA A 136 -2.24 -33.04 0.36
N LEU A 137 -1.21 -33.30 1.16
CA LEU A 137 -1.27 -34.21 2.30
C LEU A 137 -1.87 -33.50 3.53
N PRO A 138 -2.95 -34.01 4.14
CA PRO A 138 -3.47 -33.45 5.38
C PRO A 138 -2.46 -33.63 6.52
N ALA A 139 -1.90 -32.53 7.01
CA ALA A 139 -0.76 -32.59 7.93
C ALA A 139 -1.03 -33.36 9.22
N MET A 140 -2.24 -33.24 9.78
CA MET A 140 -2.63 -33.98 10.98
C MET A 140 -2.64 -35.50 10.74
N ILE A 141 -3.13 -35.95 9.57
CA ILE A 141 -3.20 -37.39 9.24
C ILE A 141 -1.79 -37.96 9.07
N VAL A 142 -0.90 -37.22 8.41
CA VAL A 142 0.50 -37.66 8.25
C VAL A 142 1.19 -37.75 9.61
N LEU A 143 0.98 -36.76 10.49
CA LEU A 143 1.55 -36.78 11.84
C LEU A 143 1.02 -37.95 12.68
N LEU A 144 -0.29 -38.24 12.61
CA LEU A 144 -0.91 -39.39 13.26
C LEU A 144 -0.29 -40.72 12.79
N ALA A 145 -0.15 -40.89 11.47
CA ALA A 145 0.44 -42.10 10.89
C ALA A 145 1.92 -42.24 11.29
N PHE A 146 2.66 -41.12 11.28
CA PHE A 146 4.08 -41.11 11.65
C PHE A 146 4.28 -41.40 13.14
N TYR A 147 3.39 -40.91 13.99
CA TYR A 147 3.38 -41.21 15.42
C TYR A 147 3.19 -42.71 15.69
N GLN A 148 2.29 -43.38 14.96
CA GLN A 148 2.14 -44.83 15.06
C GLN A 148 3.39 -45.60 14.60
N ALA A 149 4.08 -45.10 13.58
CA ALA A 149 5.24 -45.77 13.00
C ALA A 149 6.53 -45.60 13.82
N LEU A 150 6.76 -44.41 14.38
CA LEU A 150 8.05 -44.01 14.96
C LEU A 150 7.99 -43.67 16.45
N GLY A 151 6.80 -43.80 17.05
CA GLY A 151 6.58 -43.66 18.49
C GLY A 151 6.42 -42.20 18.96
N ALA A 152 6.36 -42.06 20.28
CA ALA A 152 5.94 -40.86 20.99
C ALA A 152 6.95 -39.69 21.04
N SER A 153 7.76 -39.50 19.98
CA SER A 153 8.79 -38.46 19.97
C SER A 153 8.27 -37.13 19.46
N ILE A 154 8.06 -36.18 20.38
CA ILE A 154 7.65 -34.80 20.06
C ILE A 154 8.62 -34.16 19.06
N HIS A 155 9.92 -34.32 19.27
CA HIS A 155 10.94 -33.70 18.41
C HIS A 155 10.87 -34.23 16.98
N LEU A 156 10.73 -35.54 16.79
CA LEU A 156 10.68 -36.13 15.46
C LEU A 156 9.39 -35.76 14.72
N SER A 157 8.25 -35.78 15.43
CA SER A 157 6.97 -35.31 14.89
C SER A 157 7.05 -33.85 14.45
N MET A 158 7.74 -33.00 15.21
CA MET A 158 7.92 -31.58 14.84
C MET A 158 8.89 -31.38 13.68
N VAL A 159 9.90 -32.24 13.48
CA VAL A 159 10.73 -32.23 12.27
C VAL A 159 9.88 -32.54 11.04
N VAL A 160 9.07 -33.60 11.09
CA VAL A 160 8.14 -33.96 10.00
C VAL A 160 7.17 -32.83 9.74
N PHE A 161 6.57 -32.29 10.79
CA PHE A 161 5.63 -31.18 10.66
C PHE A 161 6.30 -29.94 10.05
N GLY A 162 7.55 -29.65 10.41
CA GLY A 162 8.34 -28.60 9.79
C GLY A 162 8.51 -28.80 8.28
N VAL A 163 8.78 -30.03 7.82
CA VAL A 163 8.80 -30.35 6.38
C VAL A 163 7.43 -30.10 5.75
N MET A 164 6.33 -30.46 6.42
CA MET A 164 4.98 -30.19 5.91
C MET A 164 4.62 -28.70 5.83
N LEU A 165 5.21 -27.86 6.69
CA LEU A 165 5.02 -26.40 6.68
C LEU A 165 5.95 -25.64 5.73
N SER A 166 7.01 -26.29 5.25
CA SER A 166 7.98 -25.70 4.33
C SER A 166 7.41 -25.17 2.98
N PRO A 167 6.31 -25.70 2.40
CA PRO A 167 5.72 -25.14 1.17
C PRO A 167 5.35 -23.65 1.26
N GLY A 168 4.92 -23.18 2.44
CA GLY A 168 4.59 -21.77 2.67
C GLY A 168 5.80 -20.86 2.48
N PHE A 169 6.94 -21.21 3.09
CA PHE A 169 8.21 -20.51 2.91
C PHE A 169 8.74 -20.62 1.48
N PHE A 170 8.61 -21.80 0.86
CA PHE A 170 9.01 -22.04 -0.53
C PHE A 170 8.28 -21.09 -1.48
N ARG A 171 6.94 -21.06 -1.43
CA ARG A 171 6.11 -20.22 -2.31
C ARG A 171 6.42 -18.75 -2.13
N LEU A 172 6.51 -18.27 -0.89
CA LEU A 172 6.85 -16.89 -0.57
C LEU A 172 8.21 -16.49 -1.15
N THR A 173 9.24 -17.28 -0.85
CA THR A 173 10.62 -17.01 -1.26
C THR A 173 10.76 -17.07 -2.77
N ARG A 174 10.20 -18.10 -3.42
CA ARG A 174 10.22 -18.26 -4.89
C ARG A 174 9.63 -17.05 -5.60
N THR A 175 8.47 -16.57 -5.15
CA THR A 175 7.76 -15.43 -5.76
C THR A 175 8.58 -14.14 -5.64
N LEU A 176 9.11 -13.85 -4.45
CA LEU A 176 9.93 -12.65 -4.22
C LEU A 176 11.22 -12.67 -5.05
N VAL A 177 11.90 -13.82 -5.09
CA VAL A 177 13.13 -13.97 -5.88
C VAL A 177 12.85 -13.75 -7.36
N LYS A 178 11.73 -14.26 -7.89
CA LYS A 178 11.34 -14.02 -9.29
C LYS A 178 11.13 -12.55 -9.61
N GLY A 179 10.49 -11.81 -8.71
CA GLY A 179 10.29 -10.36 -8.91
C GLY A 179 11.61 -9.58 -8.92
N VAL A 180 12.61 -10.06 -8.19
CA VAL A 180 13.87 -9.34 -8.00
C VAL A 180 14.99 -9.76 -8.95
N LYS A 181 14.99 -11.00 -9.45
CA LYS A 181 16.15 -11.57 -10.16
C LYS A 181 16.49 -10.88 -11.49
N ASN A 182 15.55 -10.13 -12.07
CA ASN A 182 15.71 -9.39 -13.32
C ASN A 182 15.82 -7.86 -13.08
N GLU A 183 16.09 -7.45 -11.83
CA GLU A 183 16.34 -6.05 -11.52
C GLU A 183 17.71 -5.60 -12.02
N LEU A 184 17.81 -4.34 -12.45
CA LEU A 184 19.03 -3.79 -13.08
C LEU A 184 20.29 -3.94 -12.20
N TYR A 185 20.15 -3.86 -10.86
CA TYR A 185 21.28 -4.03 -9.94
C TYR A 185 21.73 -5.49 -9.80
N VAL A 186 20.84 -6.47 -10.03
CA VAL A 186 21.18 -7.89 -10.06
C VAL A 186 21.86 -8.24 -11.38
N ASP A 187 21.37 -7.70 -12.49
CA ASP A 187 21.99 -7.87 -13.80
C ASP A 187 23.37 -7.21 -13.86
N ALA A 188 23.51 -6.00 -13.31
CA ALA A 188 24.82 -5.35 -13.17
C ALA A 188 25.80 -6.20 -12.35
N ALA A 189 25.34 -6.84 -11.27
CA ALA A 189 26.17 -7.74 -10.47
C ALA A 189 26.61 -8.99 -11.26
N ARG A 190 25.71 -9.56 -12.07
CA ARG A 190 26.00 -10.70 -12.94
C ARG A 190 27.01 -10.35 -14.04
N VAL A 191 26.83 -9.22 -14.71
CA VAL A 191 27.76 -8.71 -15.74
C VAL A 191 29.12 -8.35 -15.14
N SER A 192 29.16 -7.92 -13.88
CA SER A 192 30.40 -7.66 -13.14
C SER A 192 31.13 -8.93 -12.68
N GLY A 193 30.64 -10.13 -13.03
CA GLY A 193 31.30 -11.41 -12.74
C GLY A 193 31.11 -11.94 -11.31
N LEU A 194 30.12 -11.45 -10.56
CA LEU A 194 29.80 -12.00 -9.23
C LEU A 194 29.18 -13.40 -9.37
N SER A 195 29.56 -14.33 -8.48
CA SER A 195 28.97 -15.67 -8.45
C SER A 195 27.51 -15.65 -7.98
N ASP A 196 26.71 -16.59 -8.48
CA ASP A 196 25.29 -16.73 -8.13
C ASP A 196 25.06 -16.81 -6.62
N LEU A 197 25.90 -17.56 -5.89
CA LEU A 197 25.81 -17.64 -4.44
C LEU A 197 26.04 -16.29 -3.75
N ARG A 198 26.95 -15.47 -4.28
CA ARG A 198 27.24 -14.13 -3.76
C ARG A 198 26.11 -13.15 -4.11
N ILE A 199 25.51 -13.29 -5.29
CA ILE A 199 24.32 -12.52 -5.71
C ILE A 199 23.14 -12.85 -4.79
N ILE A 200 22.85 -14.13 -4.60
CA ILE A 200 21.76 -14.59 -3.75
C ILE A 200 21.95 -14.11 -2.31
N SER A 201 23.12 -14.34 -1.72
CA SER A 201 23.36 -14.01 -0.30
C SER A 201 23.40 -12.50 -0.02
N ARG A 202 24.01 -11.69 -0.90
CA ARG A 202 24.16 -10.24 -0.64
C ARG A 202 23.02 -9.39 -1.15
N HIS A 203 22.45 -9.73 -2.31
CA HIS A 203 21.46 -8.88 -2.98
C HIS A 203 20.04 -9.40 -2.76
N ILE A 204 19.80 -10.69 -3.03
CA ILE A 204 18.44 -11.25 -3.04
C ILE A 204 17.94 -11.54 -1.61
N LEU A 205 18.75 -12.20 -0.77
CA LEU A 205 18.37 -12.54 0.59
C LEU A 205 18.01 -11.30 1.42
N ARG A 206 18.62 -10.16 1.11
CA ARG A 206 18.32 -8.88 1.76
C ARG A 206 16.90 -8.38 1.49
N VAL A 207 16.33 -8.70 0.33
CA VAL A 207 14.93 -8.39 -0.02
C VAL A 207 14.00 -9.39 0.66
N VAL A 208 14.36 -10.68 0.67
CA VAL A 208 13.48 -11.76 1.15
C VAL A 208 13.45 -11.90 2.67
N ARG A 209 14.50 -11.45 3.40
CA ARG A 209 14.61 -11.60 4.86
C ARG A 209 13.39 -11.11 5.65
N ALA A 210 12.80 -10.00 5.22
CA ALA A 210 11.76 -9.34 5.99
C ALA A 210 10.43 -10.10 5.89
N PRO A 211 9.94 -10.44 4.68
CA PRO A 211 8.83 -11.36 4.52
C PRO A 211 9.06 -12.73 5.18
N VAL A 212 10.27 -13.28 5.11
CA VAL A 212 10.60 -14.55 5.77
C VAL A 212 10.43 -14.45 7.28
N VAL A 213 10.91 -13.38 7.92
CA VAL A 213 10.75 -13.17 9.38
C VAL A 213 9.27 -13.06 9.78
N ILE A 214 8.45 -12.38 8.98
CA ILE A 214 6.99 -12.32 9.19
C ILE A 214 6.40 -13.73 9.10
N GLN A 215 6.74 -14.48 8.05
CA GLN A 215 6.25 -15.84 7.84
C GLN A 215 6.66 -16.77 8.99
N THR A 216 7.89 -16.64 9.51
CA THR A 216 8.37 -17.37 10.70
C THR A 216 7.46 -17.17 11.90
N SER A 217 7.01 -15.94 12.15
CA SER A 217 6.13 -15.64 13.29
C SER A 217 4.74 -16.29 13.12
N ILE A 218 4.16 -16.22 11.91
CA ILE A 218 2.88 -16.86 11.61
C ILE A 218 2.97 -18.39 11.75
N VAL A 219 4.02 -18.99 11.15
CA VAL A 219 4.22 -20.43 11.18
C VAL A 219 4.53 -20.92 12.61
N ALA A 220 5.18 -20.11 13.45
CA ALA A 220 5.37 -20.44 14.87
C ALA A 220 4.05 -20.57 15.63
N GLY A 221 3.09 -19.66 15.40
CA GLY A 221 1.75 -19.77 15.97
C GLY A 221 1.03 -21.05 15.53
N ILE A 222 1.06 -21.35 14.23
CA ILE A 222 0.44 -22.57 13.68
C ILE A 222 1.10 -23.83 14.25
N ALA A 223 2.44 -23.86 14.32
CA ALA A 223 3.18 -24.99 14.86
C ALA A 223 2.89 -25.24 16.33
N LEU A 224 2.80 -24.19 17.14
CA LEU A 224 2.45 -24.32 18.54
C LEU A 224 1.04 -24.89 18.72
N VAL A 225 0.06 -24.40 17.96
CA VAL A 225 -1.34 -24.89 18.02
C VAL A 225 -1.45 -26.34 17.58
N ILE A 226 -0.80 -26.72 16.47
CA ILE A 226 -0.84 -28.11 15.98
C ILE A 226 -0.12 -29.05 16.94
N GLN A 227 1.03 -28.65 17.48
CA GLN A 227 1.73 -29.43 18.50
C GLN A 227 0.84 -29.64 19.73
N ALA A 228 0.27 -28.56 20.28
CA ALA A 228 -0.64 -28.65 21.41
C ALA A 228 -1.87 -29.51 21.10
N GLY A 229 -2.38 -29.45 19.87
CA GLY A 229 -3.49 -30.27 19.40
C GLY A 229 -3.16 -31.77 19.31
N LEU A 230 -1.97 -32.13 18.82
CA LEU A 230 -1.51 -33.53 18.80
C LEU A 230 -1.40 -34.11 20.21
N GLU A 231 -0.76 -33.36 21.10
CA GLU A 231 -0.61 -33.74 22.51
C GLU A 231 -1.98 -33.80 23.21
N PHE A 232 -2.89 -32.89 22.87
CA PHE A 232 -4.27 -32.90 23.37
C PHE A 232 -5.04 -34.17 22.97
N LEU A 233 -4.74 -34.74 21.80
CA LEU A 233 -5.31 -36.01 21.34
C LEU A 233 -4.68 -37.25 22.01
N GLY A 234 -3.79 -37.07 22.98
CA GLY A 234 -3.09 -38.17 23.67
C GLY A 234 -1.88 -38.70 22.93
N LEU A 235 -1.37 -37.97 21.93
CA LEU A 235 -0.22 -38.37 21.11
C LEU A 235 1.06 -37.66 21.57
N GLY A 236 1.29 -37.64 22.87
CA GLY A 236 2.54 -37.20 23.49
C GLY A 236 3.03 -38.22 24.50
N ASP A 237 4.27 -38.07 24.95
CA ASP A 237 4.79 -38.83 26.09
C ASP A 237 4.17 -38.28 27.39
N PRO A 238 3.35 -39.08 28.12
CA PRO A 238 2.70 -38.64 29.36
C PRO A 238 3.68 -38.24 30.48
N GLY A 239 4.92 -38.75 30.42
CA GLY A 239 5.99 -38.42 31.35
C GLY A 239 6.60 -37.04 31.10
N THR A 240 6.42 -36.48 29.91
CA THR A 240 6.93 -35.15 29.56
C THR A 240 5.81 -34.11 29.67
N PRO A 241 5.94 -33.09 30.54
CA PRO A 241 4.96 -32.03 30.61
C PRO A 241 5.03 -31.19 29.33
N THR A 242 3.88 -30.90 28.74
CA THR A 242 3.70 -29.99 27.61
C THR A 242 2.40 -29.21 27.79
N TRP A 243 2.20 -28.09 27.09
CA TRP A 243 0.95 -27.35 27.20
C TRP A 243 -0.25 -28.13 26.66
N GLY A 244 -0.09 -28.89 25.56
CA GLY A 244 -1.16 -29.73 25.04
C GLY A 244 -1.52 -30.89 25.96
N GLY A 245 -0.53 -31.53 26.58
CA GLY A 245 -0.77 -32.62 27.55
C GLY A 245 -1.38 -32.13 28.86
N VAL A 246 -0.99 -30.94 29.34
CA VAL A 246 -1.65 -30.31 30.51
C VAL A 246 -3.10 -29.95 30.15
N LEU A 247 -3.34 -29.40 28.95
CA LEU A 247 -4.70 -29.12 28.47
C LEU A 247 -5.55 -30.38 28.36
N GLN A 248 -5.00 -31.48 27.85
CA GLN A 248 -5.68 -32.78 27.80
C GLN A 248 -6.13 -33.23 29.18
N SER A 249 -5.18 -33.29 30.13
CA SER A 249 -5.47 -33.76 31.49
C SER A 249 -6.50 -32.89 32.22
N ALA A 250 -6.49 -31.58 31.96
CA ALA A 250 -7.48 -30.66 32.48
C ALA A 250 -8.85 -30.86 31.84
N PHE A 251 -8.88 -31.14 30.53
CA PHE A 251 -10.12 -31.41 29.78
C PHE A 251 -10.78 -32.71 30.22
N GLU A 252 -10.00 -33.77 30.43
CA GLU A 252 -10.49 -35.06 30.97
C GLU A 252 -11.12 -34.89 32.37
N ASN A 253 -10.63 -33.94 33.16
CA ASN A 253 -11.13 -33.63 34.51
C ASN A 253 -12.07 -32.40 34.57
N MET A 254 -12.57 -31.93 33.42
CA MET A 254 -13.31 -30.66 33.33
C MET A 254 -14.59 -30.62 34.18
N TYR A 255 -15.24 -31.77 34.37
CA TYR A 255 -16.45 -31.87 35.21
C TYR A 255 -16.16 -31.77 36.71
N VAL A 256 -14.92 -31.97 37.15
CA VAL A 256 -14.51 -31.91 38.56
C VAL A 256 -13.80 -30.60 38.88
N SER A 257 -12.88 -30.17 38.01
CA SER A 257 -12.07 -28.96 38.19
C SER A 257 -12.08 -28.13 36.89
N PRO A 258 -13.19 -27.46 36.55
CA PRO A 258 -13.34 -26.75 35.27
C PRO A 258 -12.30 -25.63 35.09
N GLN A 259 -11.86 -24.99 36.18
CA GLN A 259 -10.86 -23.94 36.16
C GLN A 259 -9.47 -24.39 35.66
N ALA A 260 -9.16 -25.69 35.72
CA ALA A 260 -7.84 -26.20 35.34
C ALA A 260 -7.53 -26.02 33.84
N VAL A 261 -8.56 -26.01 32.98
CA VAL A 261 -8.44 -25.85 31.52
C VAL A 261 -7.99 -24.44 31.12
N ILE A 262 -8.33 -23.44 31.93
CA ILE A 262 -8.09 -22.03 31.62
C ILE A 262 -6.59 -21.72 31.50
N TRP A 263 -5.78 -22.28 32.38
CA TRP A 263 -4.35 -21.97 32.46
C TRP A 263 -3.52 -22.38 31.24
N PRO A 264 -3.55 -23.65 30.77
CA PRO A 264 -2.87 -24.03 29.53
C PRO A 264 -3.47 -23.31 28.32
N GLY A 265 -4.79 -23.07 28.29
CA GLY A 265 -5.45 -22.33 27.22
C GLY A 265 -4.97 -20.88 27.11
N LEU A 266 -4.80 -20.18 28.23
CA LEU A 266 -4.24 -18.83 28.28
C LEU A 266 -2.77 -18.81 27.85
N ALA A 267 -1.96 -19.77 28.31
CA ALA A 267 -0.55 -19.85 27.93
C ALA A 267 -0.38 -20.00 26.41
N ILE A 268 -1.17 -20.89 25.79
CA ILE A 268 -1.20 -21.09 24.33
C ILE A 268 -1.68 -19.80 23.64
N SER A 269 -2.82 -19.25 24.06
CA SER A 269 -3.47 -18.12 23.40
C SER A 269 -2.61 -16.84 23.44
N ILE A 270 -2.03 -16.51 24.61
CA ILE A 270 -1.15 -15.34 24.77
C ILE A 270 0.10 -15.49 23.91
N THR A 271 0.69 -16.69 23.87
CA THR A 271 1.91 -16.94 23.07
C THR A 271 1.63 -16.82 21.58
N VAL A 272 0.53 -17.40 21.09
CA VAL A 272 0.10 -17.30 19.69
C VAL A 272 -0.23 -15.86 19.32
N ALA A 273 -1.00 -15.15 20.14
CA ALA A 273 -1.32 -13.75 19.94
C ALA A 273 -0.03 -12.88 19.88
N SER A 274 0.96 -13.19 20.73
CA SER A 274 2.23 -12.47 20.73
C SER A 274 3.01 -12.68 19.43
N PHE A 275 3.03 -13.90 18.86
CA PHE A 275 3.63 -14.14 17.55
C PHE A 275 2.92 -13.38 16.42
N VAL A 276 1.58 -13.35 16.44
CA VAL A 276 0.79 -12.63 15.43
C VAL A 276 1.02 -11.11 15.52
N LEU A 277 0.99 -10.55 16.74
CA LEU A 277 1.26 -9.13 16.97
C LEU A 277 2.67 -8.75 16.55
N LEU A 278 3.67 -9.60 16.82
CA LEU A 278 5.04 -9.39 16.36
C LEU A 278 5.11 -9.37 14.82
N ALA A 279 4.42 -10.29 14.15
CA ALA A 279 4.37 -10.36 12.69
C ALA A 279 3.79 -9.07 12.07
N ASN A 280 2.67 -8.58 12.63
CA ASN A 280 2.03 -7.35 12.20
C ASN A 280 2.92 -6.13 12.45
N SER A 281 3.55 -6.02 13.63
CA SER A 281 4.46 -4.91 13.90
C SER A 281 5.67 -4.88 12.97
N ILE A 282 6.17 -6.04 12.52
CA ILE A 282 7.25 -6.12 11.55
C ILE A 282 6.74 -5.72 10.16
N ARG A 283 5.55 -6.20 9.77
CA ARG A 283 4.89 -5.85 8.50
C ARG A 283 4.67 -4.35 8.38
N ASP A 284 4.11 -3.71 9.39
CA ASP A 284 3.79 -2.28 9.38
C ASP A 284 5.04 -1.44 9.13
N GLN A 285 6.17 -1.80 9.73
CA GLN A 285 7.43 -1.08 9.55
C GLN A 285 8.08 -1.28 8.19
N LEU A 286 7.76 -2.39 7.52
CA LEU A 286 8.26 -2.67 6.19
C LEU A 286 7.40 -2.00 5.12
N GLN A 287 6.10 -1.85 5.36
CA GLN A 287 5.19 -1.09 4.50
C GLN A 287 5.40 0.42 4.65
N HIS A 288 5.63 0.90 5.88
CA HIS A 288 5.99 2.28 6.16
C HIS A 288 7.51 2.41 6.16
N GLY A 289 8.11 2.32 4.97
CA GLY A 289 9.55 2.48 4.76
C GLY A 289 10.06 3.84 5.24
N GLY A 290 10.41 3.93 6.52
CA GLY A 290 10.94 5.13 7.16
C GLY A 290 9.96 5.73 8.17
N GLN A 291 10.44 5.93 9.40
CA GLN A 291 9.79 6.84 10.35
C GLN A 291 9.51 8.18 9.64
N PRO A 292 8.38 8.86 9.94
CA PRO A 292 8.26 10.25 9.56
C PRO A 292 9.47 10.97 10.16
N ALA A 293 10.37 11.46 9.30
CA ALA A 293 11.41 12.36 9.73
C ALA A 293 10.71 13.46 10.52
N ARG A 294 11.23 13.80 11.71
CA ARG A 294 10.72 14.91 12.52
C ARG A 294 10.47 16.09 11.58
N GLN A 295 9.20 16.42 11.33
CA GLN A 295 8.86 17.41 10.32
C GLN A 295 9.64 18.69 10.65
N PRO A 296 10.40 19.26 9.70
CA PRO A 296 11.04 20.53 9.94
C PRO A 296 9.98 21.53 10.37
N LYS A 297 10.31 22.47 11.26
CA LYS A 297 9.35 23.55 11.57
C LYS A 297 8.95 24.22 10.26
N LEU A 298 7.65 24.43 10.07
CA LEU A 298 7.17 25.23 8.95
C LEU A 298 7.82 26.61 9.04
N PRO A 299 8.28 27.19 7.93
CA PRO A 299 8.69 28.58 7.90
C PRO A 299 7.57 29.46 8.47
N GLU A 300 7.92 30.48 9.24
CA GLU A 300 6.96 31.49 9.66
C GLU A 300 6.50 32.24 8.42
N ARG A 301 5.21 32.16 8.09
CA ARG A 301 4.66 32.77 6.87
C ARG A 301 4.78 34.29 6.95
N LEU A 302 5.42 34.89 5.95
CA LEU A 302 5.53 36.34 5.83
C LEU A 302 4.22 36.91 5.29
N SER A 303 3.22 37.06 6.17
CA SER A 303 2.00 37.88 6.00
C SER A 303 1.07 37.60 4.80
N ALA A 304 -0.24 37.67 5.07
CA ALA A 304 -1.29 37.62 4.07
C ALA A 304 -1.05 38.69 2.99
N PHE A 305 -0.94 38.28 1.72
CA PHE A 305 -0.96 39.21 0.61
C PHE A 305 -2.37 39.81 0.49
N GLY A 306 -2.60 40.91 1.21
CA GLY A 306 -3.81 41.73 1.10
C GLY A 306 -3.84 42.54 -0.19
N ARG A 307 -3.80 41.88 -1.35
CA ARG A 307 -4.13 42.53 -2.62
C ARG A 307 -5.60 42.29 -2.93
N GLN A 308 -6.31 43.38 -3.24
CA GLN A 308 -7.59 43.30 -3.92
C GLN A 308 -7.36 42.59 -5.24
N THR A 309 -7.83 41.36 -5.36
CA THR A 309 -7.92 40.69 -6.66
C THR A 309 -8.87 41.50 -7.54
N GLU A 310 -8.55 41.67 -8.82
CA GLU A 310 -9.51 42.25 -9.77
C GLU A 310 -10.81 41.43 -9.72
N ALA A 311 -11.97 42.08 -9.81
CA ALA A 311 -13.28 41.45 -9.62
C ALA A 311 -13.54 40.26 -10.57
N ASP A 312 -12.79 40.18 -11.67
CA ASP A 312 -12.91 39.16 -12.71
C ASP A 312 -12.05 37.90 -12.46
N VAL A 313 -11.12 37.93 -11.50
CA VAL A 313 -10.22 36.79 -11.21
C VAL A 313 -10.84 35.86 -10.18
N LEU A 314 -11.06 34.60 -10.57
CA LEU A 314 -11.60 33.56 -9.68
C LEU A 314 -10.51 32.92 -8.81
N LEU A 315 -9.35 32.61 -9.38
CA LEU A 315 -8.25 31.95 -8.66
C LEU A 315 -6.96 32.76 -8.88
N SER A 316 -6.28 33.10 -7.78
CA SER A 316 -5.03 33.86 -7.81
C SER A 316 -4.00 33.23 -6.88
N LEU A 317 -2.86 32.82 -7.45
CA LEU A 317 -1.69 32.33 -6.73
C LEU A 317 -0.63 33.42 -6.74
N ARG A 318 -0.01 33.69 -5.59
CA ARG A 318 1.06 34.68 -5.45
C ARG A 318 2.26 34.12 -4.72
N GLY A 319 3.40 34.04 -5.39
CA GLY A 319 4.66 33.57 -4.81
C GLY A 319 4.56 32.20 -4.13
N VAL A 320 3.70 31.30 -4.62
CA VAL A 320 3.40 30.03 -3.96
C VAL A 320 4.62 29.11 -4.00
N LYS A 321 5.14 28.73 -2.83
CA LYS A 321 6.22 27.76 -2.68
C LYS A 321 5.72 26.49 -2.04
N ILE A 322 6.04 25.34 -2.62
CA ILE A 322 5.62 24.03 -2.11
C ILE A 322 6.86 23.21 -1.82
N GLY A 323 6.90 22.55 -0.66
CA GLY A 323 8.00 21.67 -0.32
C GLY A 323 7.61 20.48 0.53
N TYR A 324 8.52 19.50 0.53
CA TYR A 324 8.40 18.23 1.24
C TYR A 324 9.54 18.07 2.25
N PRO A 325 9.36 17.30 3.33
CA PRO A 325 10.42 17.04 4.29
C PRO A 325 11.55 16.25 3.62
N GLY A 326 12.72 16.88 3.54
CA GLY A 326 13.98 16.28 3.13
C GLY A 326 14.88 15.93 4.32
N THR A 327 16.03 15.34 4.03
CA THR A 327 17.02 14.93 5.03
C THR A 327 17.73 16.11 5.72
N SER A 328 17.73 17.28 5.09
CA SER A 328 18.42 18.50 5.54
C SER A 328 17.50 19.71 5.74
N GLY A 329 16.18 19.52 5.71
CA GLY A 329 15.19 20.60 5.74
C GLY A 329 14.10 20.38 4.70
N TRP A 330 13.38 21.44 4.33
CA TRP A 330 12.39 21.38 3.26
C TRP A 330 13.09 21.23 1.90
N ARG A 331 12.65 20.27 1.08
CA ARG A 331 12.95 20.20 -0.34
C ARG A 331 11.79 20.85 -1.07
N GLU A 332 12.05 22.04 -1.58
CA GLU A 332 11.10 22.78 -2.39
C GLU A 332 10.96 22.10 -3.77
N VAL A 333 9.73 22.03 -4.28
CA VAL A 333 9.35 21.44 -5.57
C VAL A 333 8.60 22.42 -6.46
N VAL A 334 8.09 23.51 -5.87
CA VAL A 334 7.48 24.65 -6.57
C VAL A 334 8.07 25.92 -5.98
N HIS A 335 8.58 26.80 -6.84
CA HIS A 335 9.53 27.86 -6.50
C HIS A 335 8.97 29.28 -6.66
N GLY A 336 7.78 29.54 -6.10
CA GLY A 336 7.18 30.87 -6.11
C GLY A 336 6.33 31.10 -7.36
N VAL A 337 5.29 30.29 -7.52
CA VAL A 337 4.36 30.39 -8.66
C VAL A 337 3.40 31.55 -8.47
N ASP A 338 3.35 32.41 -9.49
CA ASP A 338 2.31 33.41 -9.71
C ASP A 338 1.39 32.93 -10.84
N LEU A 339 0.07 32.94 -10.61
CA LEU A 339 -0.92 32.49 -11.58
C LEU A 339 -2.26 33.18 -11.33
N ASP A 340 -2.94 33.62 -12.39
CA ASP A 340 -4.31 34.13 -12.33
C ASP A 340 -5.20 33.38 -13.31
N VAL A 341 -6.42 33.08 -12.86
CA VAL A 341 -7.48 32.43 -13.66
C VAL A 341 -8.74 33.27 -13.55
N ARG A 342 -9.25 33.76 -14.69
CA ARG A 342 -10.46 34.57 -14.74
C ARG A 342 -11.72 33.71 -14.74
N ARG A 343 -12.84 34.31 -14.35
CA ARG A 343 -14.13 33.63 -14.34
C ARG A 343 -14.54 33.21 -15.75
N GLY A 344 -14.91 31.94 -15.90
CA GLY A 344 -15.33 31.37 -17.19
C GLY A 344 -14.19 31.16 -18.18
N GLU A 345 -12.93 31.30 -17.76
CA GLU A 345 -11.75 31.03 -18.58
C GLU A 345 -11.37 29.54 -18.50
N VAL A 346 -10.83 29.00 -19.59
CA VAL A 346 -10.10 27.73 -19.61
C VAL A 346 -8.60 28.02 -19.66
N LEU A 347 -7.92 27.86 -18.52
CA LEU A 347 -6.47 27.99 -18.41
C LEU A 347 -5.80 26.62 -18.56
N GLY A 348 -4.86 26.51 -19.49
CA GLY A 348 -3.94 25.37 -19.59
C GLY A 348 -2.69 25.54 -18.72
N LEU A 349 -2.46 24.64 -17.76
CA LEU A 349 -1.19 24.52 -17.03
C LEU A 349 -0.36 23.39 -17.65
N VAL A 350 0.73 23.73 -18.32
CA VAL A 350 1.44 22.82 -19.24
C VAL A 350 2.90 22.64 -18.88
N GLY A 351 3.47 21.47 -19.13
CA GLY A 351 4.90 21.21 -18.94
C GLY A 351 5.22 19.72 -18.82
N GLU A 352 6.50 19.37 -18.75
CA GLU A 352 6.95 17.98 -18.59
C GLU A 352 6.44 17.31 -17.30
N SER A 353 6.45 15.97 -17.29
CA SER A 353 6.19 15.21 -16.06
C SER A 353 7.18 15.62 -14.95
N GLY A 354 6.68 15.85 -13.74
CA GLY A 354 7.49 16.32 -12.62
C GLY A 354 7.80 17.82 -12.61
N SER A 355 7.23 18.63 -13.51
CA SER A 355 7.45 20.09 -13.51
C SER A 355 6.75 20.84 -12.37
N GLY A 356 5.86 20.20 -11.62
CA GLY A 356 5.16 20.76 -10.46
C GLY A 356 3.66 21.02 -10.64
N LYS A 357 3.09 20.75 -11.83
CA LYS A 357 1.68 21.08 -12.16
C LYS A 357 0.65 20.51 -11.18
N SER A 358 0.67 19.19 -10.96
CA SER A 358 -0.25 18.54 -10.02
C SER A 358 -0.01 18.99 -8.57
N GLN A 359 1.21 19.40 -8.23
CA GLN A 359 1.50 19.97 -6.91
C GLN A 359 0.84 21.34 -6.73
N THR A 360 0.90 22.19 -7.76
CA THR A 360 0.18 23.47 -7.80
C THR A 360 -1.34 23.24 -7.68
N ALA A 361 -1.90 22.29 -8.43
CA ALA A 361 -3.31 21.92 -8.34
C ALA A 361 -3.71 21.42 -6.94
N PHE A 362 -2.93 20.52 -6.36
CA PHE A 362 -3.19 19.99 -5.01
C PHE A 362 -2.98 21.02 -3.90
N ALA A 363 -2.12 22.02 -4.10
CA ALA A 363 -2.00 23.13 -3.15
C ALA A 363 -3.29 23.97 -3.11
N VAL A 364 -3.90 24.24 -4.27
CA VAL A 364 -5.21 24.93 -4.35
C VAL A 364 -6.28 24.13 -3.63
N LEU A 365 -6.30 22.81 -3.82
CA LEU A 365 -7.26 21.93 -3.13
C LEU A 365 -6.93 21.72 -1.65
N GLY A 366 -5.73 22.06 -1.17
CA GLY A 366 -5.24 21.68 0.15
C GLY A 366 -5.06 20.16 0.34
N LEU A 367 -4.77 19.43 -0.74
CA LEU A 367 -4.64 17.98 -0.79
C LEU A 367 -3.21 17.51 -1.12
N LEU A 368 -2.20 18.32 -0.77
CA LEU A 368 -0.79 17.93 -0.96
C LEU A 368 -0.52 16.57 -0.28
N GLY A 369 0.20 15.70 -0.98
CA GLY A 369 0.55 14.37 -0.49
C GLY A 369 1.30 14.39 0.85
N THR A 370 1.34 13.26 1.56
CA THR A 370 1.84 13.15 2.94
C THR A 370 3.16 13.90 3.18
N GLY A 371 3.11 14.93 4.02
CA GLY A 371 4.24 15.78 4.40
C GLY A 371 4.51 16.96 3.45
N GLY A 372 3.80 17.11 2.35
CA GLY A 372 3.86 18.30 1.50
C GLY A 372 3.19 19.49 2.16
N HIS A 373 3.83 20.66 2.11
CA HIS A 373 3.28 21.89 2.63
C HIS A 373 3.55 23.07 1.70
N VAL A 374 2.60 24.01 1.68
CA VAL A 374 2.84 25.35 1.15
C VAL A 374 3.71 26.09 2.16
N LEU A 375 4.96 26.33 1.77
CA LEU A 375 6.01 26.94 2.59
C LEU A 375 5.85 28.46 2.68
N ASP A 376 5.38 29.07 1.60
CA ASP A 376 5.29 30.52 1.43
C ASP A 376 4.28 30.87 0.31
N GLY A 377 3.87 32.13 0.25
CA GLY A 377 2.92 32.64 -0.74
C GLY A 377 1.46 32.67 -0.28
N SER A 378 0.56 32.96 -1.22
CA SER A 378 -0.88 33.12 -1.01
C SER A 378 -1.68 32.44 -2.13
N ILE A 379 -2.84 31.86 -1.77
CA ILE A 379 -3.78 31.26 -2.72
C ILE A 379 -5.17 31.84 -2.41
N LEU A 380 -5.61 32.77 -3.26
CA LEU A 380 -6.92 33.41 -3.15
C LEU A 380 -7.90 32.74 -4.12
N PHE A 381 -9.05 32.35 -3.61
CA PHE A 381 -10.19 31.87 -4.40
C PHE A 381 -11.39 32.79 -4.15
N ASP A 382 -11.86 33.45 -5.20
CA ASP A 382 -12.92 34.46 -5.12
C ASP A 382 -12.64 35.55 -4.07
N GLY A 383 -11.39 36.02 -4.05
CA GLY A 383 -10.90 37.00 -3.08
C GLY A 383 -10.70 36.47 -1.65
N GLU A 384 -11.02 35.20 -1.38
CA GLU A 384 -10.87 34.56 -0.08
C GLU A 384 -9.57 33.72 0.00
N GLU A 385 -8.77 33.93 1.04
CA GLU A 385 -7.54 33.16 1.26
C GLU A 385 -7.84 31.70 1.64
N LEU A 386 -7.30 30.77 0.85
CA LEU A 386 -7.40 29.33 1.11
C LEU A 386 -6.36 28.86 2.13
N LEU A 387 -5.18 29.48 2.14
CA LEU A 387 -4.10 29.04 3.02
C LEU A 387 -4.41 29.37 4.48
N GLY A 388 -4.42 28.34 5.33
CA GLY A 388 -4.71 28.49 6.76
C GLY A 388 -6.16 28.23 7.14
N LYS A 389 -7.04 28.00 6.17
CA LYS A 389 -8.35 27.40 6.43
C LYS A 389 -8.20 26.05 7.12
N SER A 390 -9.08 25.80 8.08
CA SER A 390 -9.28 24.48 8.66
C SER A 390 -9.81 23.49 7.61
N ASP A 391 -9.69 22.20 7.89
CA ASP A 391 -10.20 21.18 6.96
C ASP A 391 -11.74 21.25 6.82
N GLU A 392 -12.46 21.68 7.86
CA GLU A 392 -13.92 21.91 7.82
C GLU A 392 -14.27 23.07 6.88
N GLU A 393 -13.53 24.18 6.94
CA GLU A 393 -13.72 25.30 6.01
C GLU A 393 -13.37 24.91 4.57
N MET A 394 -12.29 24.14 4.36
CA MET A 394 -11.94 23.60 3.04
C MET A 394 -12.98 22.61 2.52
N HIS A 395 -13.59 21.81 3.41
CA HIS A 395 -14.67 20.89 3.05
C HIS A 395 -15.90 21.63 2.50
N GLY A 396 -16.18 22.84 2.99
CA GLY A 396 -17.25 23.70 2.44
C GLY A 396 -16.97 24.23 1.02
N LEU A 397 -15.72 24.17 0.55
CA LEU A 397 -15.31 24.59 -0.80
C LEU A 397 -15.17 23.38 -1.74
N ARG A 398 -14.53 22.30 -1.28
CA ARG A 398 -14.27 21.08 -2.05
C ARG A 398 -15.57 20.39 -2.41
N GLY A 399 -15.74 20.03 -3.68
CA GLY A 399 -16.93 19.38 -4.20
C GLY A 399 -18.16 20.31 -4.28
N LYS A 400 -18.13 21.53 -3.73
CA LYS A 400 -19.24 22.49 -3.85
C LYS A 400 -18.92 23.64 -4.80
N ARG A 401 -17.76 24.28 -4.59
CA ARG A 401 -17.27 25.40 -5.41
C ARG A 401 -16.04 25.04 -6.23
N ILE A 402 -15.23 24.10 -5.75
CA ILE A 402 -14.04 23.59 -6.43
C ILE A 402 -14.17 22.09 -6.62
N ALA A 403 -14.13 21.63 -7.86
CA ALA A 403 -14.16 20.21 -8.21
C ALA A 403 -12.85 19.76 -8.86
N TYR A 404 -12.62 18.45 -8.85
CA TYR A 404 -11.39 17.84 -9.34
C TYR A 404 -11.69 16.59 -10.18
N VAL A 405 -11.07 16.52 -11.37
CA VAL A 405 -11.07 15.34 -12.23
C VAL A 405 -9.64 14.79 -12.30
N PRO A 406 -9.39 13.56 -11.82
CA PRO A 406 -8.04 12.98 -11.76
C PRO A 406 -7.54 12.39 -13.11
N GLN A 407 -6.22 12.20 -13.18
CA GLN A 407 -5.43 11.73 -14.34
C GLN A 407 -5.73 10.28 -14.80
N GLU A 408 -6.38 9.44 -14.00
CA GLU A 408 -6.67 8.05 -14.37
C GLU A 408 -8.05 7.59 -13.89
N PRO A 409 -9.00 7.28 -14.78
CA PRO A 409 -10.37 7.06 -14.33
C PRO A 409 -10.58 5.79 -13.52
N MET A 410 -9.97 4.69 -13.95
CA MET A 410 -10.20 3.37 -13.37
C MET A 410 -9.59 3.20 -11.96
N SER A 411 -8.50 3.91 -11.66
CA SER A 411 -7.85 3.86 -10.35
C SER A 411 -8.52 4.78 -9.31
N ASN A 412 -9.37 5.72 -9.77
CA ASN A 412 -10.07 6.68 -8.91
C ASN A 412 -11.53 6.30 -8.61
N LEU A 413 -12.06 5.23 -9.22
CA LEU A 413 -13.33 4.63 -8.85
C LEU A 413 -13.10 3.40 -7.97
N ASP A 414 -13.79 3.31 -6.83
CA ASP A 414 -13.68 2.14 -5.96
C ASP A 414 -14.32 0.91 -6.63
N PRO A 415 -13.56 -0.15 -6.92
CA PRO A 415 -14.06 -1.33 -7.65
C PRO A 415 -15.10 -2.14 -6.85
N SER A 416 -15.21 -1.91 -5.55
CA SER A 416 -16.12 -2.61 -4.64
C SER A 416 -17.53 -2.01 -4.65
N PHE A 417 -17.69 -0.80 -5.17
CA PHE A 417 -18.96 -0.08 -5.19
C PHE A 417 -19.45 0.16 -6.62
N ARG A 418 -20.77 0.23 -6.78
CA ARG A 418 -21.38 0.60 -8.07
C ARG A 418 -21.13 2.07 -8.36
N ILE A 419 -21.12 2.43 -9.65
CA ILE A 419 -20.99 3.82 -10.10
C ILE A 419 -22.03 4.72 -9.43
N GLY A 420 -23.29 4.28 -9.40
CA GLY A 420 -24.37 5.07 -8.83
C GLY A 420 -24.22 5.39 -7.35
N SER A 421 -23.65 4.48 -6.54
CA SER A 421 -23.36 4.78 -5.13
C SER A 421 -22.29 5.87 -4.99
N GLN A 422 -21.27 5.84 -5.84
CA GLN A 422 -20.16 6.79 -5.80
C GLN A 422 -20.57 8.20 -6.27
N LEU A 423 -21.59 8.30 -7.13
CA LEU A 423 -22.14 9.59 -7.59
C LEU A 423 -23.21 10.17 -6.65
N VAL A 424 -23.97 9.31 -5.96
CA VAL A 424 -25.04 9.76 -5.06
C VAL A 424 -24.47 10.28 -3.73
N GLU A 425 -23.42 9.67 -3.20
CA GLU A 425 -22.86 10.03 -1.89
C GLU A 425 -22.37 11.48 -1.81
N PRO A 426 -21.61 12.03 -2.78
CA PRO A 426 -21.20 13.43 -2.76
C PRO A 426 -22.38 14.41 -2.83
N LEU A 427 -23.41 14.08 -3.60
CA LEU A 427 -24.62 14.92 -3.72
C LEU A 427 -25.42 14.94 -2.40
N MET A 428 -25.46 13.83 -1.68
CA MET A 428 -26.11 13.78 -0.38
C MET A 428 -25.30 14.53 0.69
N THR A 429 -23.97 14.33 0.71
CA THR A 429 -23.11 14.86 1.78
C THR A 429 -22.76 16.34 1.60
N VAL A 430 -22.49 16.77 0.37
CA VAL A 430 -22.03 18.14 0.07
C VAL A 430 -23.20 19.07 -0.27
N GLN A 431 -24.20 18.59 -1.02
CA GLN A 431 -25.35 19.39 -1.45
C GLN A 431 -26.59 19.21 -0.55
N GLY A 432 -26.55 18.28 0.41
CA GLY A 432 -27.66 18.03 1.34
C GLY A 432 -28.90 17.44 0.66
N MET A 433 -28.77 16.88 -0.55
CA MET A 433 -29.88 16.31 -1.30
C MET A 433 -30.41 15.04 -0.63
N SER A 434 -31.72 14.78 -0.73
CA SER A 434 -32.23 13.46 -0.35
C SER A 434 -31.70 12.40 -1.31
N ARG A 435 -31.61 11.14 -0.86
CA ARG A 435 -31.14 10.02 -1.69
C ARG A 435 -31.91 9.88 -3.01
N ARG A 436 -33.22 10.20 -3.00
CA ARG A 436 -34.06 10.14 -4.19
C ARG A 436 -33.70 11.24 -5.20
N GLU A 437 -33.51 12.46 -4.71
CA GLU A 437 -33.10 13.61 -5.53
C GLU A 437 -31.69 13.40 -6.08
N ALA A 438 -30.73 13.04 -5.22
CA ALA A 438 -29.36 12.75 -5.61
C ALA A 438 -29.27 11.66 -6.70
N ARG A 439 -30.11 10.61 -6.60
CA ARG A 439 -30.18 9.58 -7.65
C ARG A 439 -30.72 10.13 -8.97
N ALA A 440 -31.78 10.93 -8.94
CA ALA A 440 -32.33 11.53 -10.15
C ALA A 440 -31.32 12.47 -10.81
N HIS A 441 -30.65 13.29 -10.00
CA HIS A 441 -29.61 14.22 -10.41
C HIS A 441 -28.39 13.52 -11.02
N ALA A 442 -27.89 12.45 -10.37
CA ALA A 442 -26.80 11.65 -10.90
C ALA A 442 -27.16 11.00 -12.25
N LEU A 443 -28.39 10.51 -12.42
CA LEU A 443 -28.84 9.93 -13.69
C LEU A 443 -28.95 10.99 -14.80
N ASP A 444 -29.41 12.20 -14.47
CA ASP A 444 -29.43 13.34 -15.41
C ASP A 444 -28.02 13.69 -15.87
N MET A 445 -27.08 13.84 -14.92
CA MET A 445 -25.68 14.13 -15.23
C MET A 445 -25.02 13.04 -16.07
N LEU A 446 -25.27 11.76 -15.77
CA LEU A 446 -24.79 10.66 -16.61
C LEU A 446 -25.33 10.74 -18.05
N GLY A 447 -26.57 11.20 -18.23
CA GLY A 447 -27.14 11.48 -19.55
C GLY A 447 -26.46 12.65 -20.25
N ARG A 448 -26.21 13.76 -19.53
CA ARG A 448 -25.55 14.95 -20.07
C ARG A 448 -24.12 14.70 -20.52
N VAL A 449 -23.37 13.87 -19.80
CA VAL A 449 -22.02 13.47 -20.23
C VAL A 449 -22.02 12.46 -21.39
N GLY A 450 -23.17 12.21 -22.04
CA GLY A 450 -23.26 11.41 -23.25
C GLY A 450 -23.17 9.91 -23.03
N LEU A 451 -23.48 9.39 -21.83
CA LEU A 451 -23.54 7.94 -21.63
C LEU A 451 -24.82 7.37 -22.28
N PRO A 452 -24.72 6.40 -23.23
CA PRO A 452 -25.87 5.91 -23.98
C PRO A 452 -26.97 5.29 -23.13
N ASP A 453 -26.59 4.63 -22.03
CA ASP A 453 -27.52 4.06 -21.06
C ASP A 453 -27.09 4.46 -19.63
N PRO A 454 -27.58 5.61 -19.14
CA PRO A 454 -27.28 6.10 -17.79
C PRO A 454 -27.74 5.13 -16.71
N LYS A 455 -28.88 4.45 -16.91
CA LYS A 455 -29.43 3.52 -15.90
C LYS A 455 -28.58 2.26 -15.78
N ARG A 456 -28.11 1.70 -16.90
CA ARG A 456 -27.17 0.57 -16.88
C ARG A 456 -25.86 0.98 -16.24
N THR A 457 -25.29 2.11 -16.66
CA THR A 457 -24.00 2.61 -16.13
C THR A 457 -24.08 2.89 -14.63
N PHE A 458 -25.16 3.51 -14.15
CA PHE A 458 -25.40 3.74 -12.73
C PHE A 458 -25.40 2.45 -11.90
N ASN A 459 -25.86 1.34 -12.47
CA ASN A 459 -25.91 0.04 -11.79
C ASN A 459 -24.65 -0.82 -11.98
N ALA A 460 -23.74 -0.40 -12.86
CA ALA A 460 -22.50 -1.11 -13.16
C ALA A 460 -21.43 -0.88 -12.07
N TYR A 461 -20.45 -1.77 -12.02
CA TYR A 461 -19.19 -1.59 -11.33
C TYR A 461 -18.13 -0.99 -12.26
N PRO A 462 -17.05 -0.38 -11.74
CA PRO A 462 -16.01 0.24 -12.58
C PRO A 462 -15.40 -0.70 -13.63
N HIS A 463 -15.21 -1.98 -13.29
CA HIS A 463 -14.65 -2.98 -14.21
C HIS A 463 -15.62 -3.43 -15.34
N GLU A 464 -16.86 -2.96 -15.33
CA GLU A 464 -17.89 -3.30 -16.33
C GLU A 464 -18.10 -2.17 -17.38
N ILE A 465 -17.32 -1.09 -17.30
CA ILE A 465 -17.39 0.06 -18.21
C ILE A 465 -16.04 0.32 -18.89
N SER A 466 -16.04 0.97 -20.06
CA SER A 466 -14.80 1.32 -20.78
C SER A 466 -14.07 2.48 -20.10
N GLY A 467 -12.79 2.69 -20.42
CA GLY A 467 -12.02 3.82 -19.91
C GLY A 467 -12.66 5.17 -20.22
N GLY A 468 -13.16 5.37 -21.46
CA GLY A 468 -13.89 6.58 -21.84
C GLY A 468 -15.21 6.76 -21.08
N MET A 469 -15.96 5.68 -20.84
CA MET A 469 -17.16 5.73 -19.98
C MET A 469 -16.80 6.09 -18.54
N ALA A 470 -15.72 5.53 -18.01
CA ALA A 470 -15.25 5.83 -16.66
C ALA A 470 -14.80 7.29 -16.53
N GLN A 471 -14.16 7.85 -17.56
CA GLN A 471 -13.81 9.28 -17.61
C GLN A 471 -15.05 10.17 -17.60
N ARG A 472 -16.05 9.86 -18.43
CA ARG A 472 -17.35 10.56 -18.43
C ARG A 472 -18.04 10.49 -17.07
N VAL A 473 -17.97 9.34 -16.39
CA VAL A 473 -18.50 9.17 -15.02
C VAL A 473 -17.79 10.09 -14.02
N LEU A 474 -16.46 10.20 -14.08
CA LEU A 474 -15.71 11.09 -13.19
C LEU A 474 -16.03 12.57 -13.46
N ILE A 475 -16.13 12.97 -14.73
CA ILE A 475 -16.55 14.32 -15.11
C ILE A 475 -17.97 14.58 -14.60
N ALA A 476 -18.90 13.64 -14.77
CA ALA A 476 -20.25 13.76 -14.24
C ALA A 476 -20.24 13.95 -12.73
N GLY A 477 -19.46 13.16 -11.99
CA GLY A 477 -19.34 13.29 -10.54
C GLY A 477 -18.79 14.62 -10.08
N ALA A 478 -17.78 15.15 -10.78
CA ALA A 478 -17.14 16.42 -10.47
C ALA A 478 -18.05 17.62 -10.80
N VAL A 479 -18.78 17.57 -11.91
CA VAL A 479 -19.61 18.69 -12.40
C VAL A 479 -21.03 18.66 -11.85
N ALA A 480 -21.51 17.52 -11.33
CA ALA A 480 -22.87 17.38 -10.78
C ALA A 480 -23.20 18.37 -9.65
N THR A 481 -22.19 18.96 -9.02
CA THR A 481 -22.35 19.93 -7.93
C THR A 481 -22.28 21.38 -8.39
N TYR A 482 -22.18 21.63 -9.70
CA TYR A 482 -22.05 22.95 -10.34
C TYR A 482 -20.92 23.81 -9.75
N PRO A 483 -19.66 23.35 -9.83
CA PRO A 483 -18.53 24.07 -9.27
C PRO A 483 -18.23 25.36 -10.03
N ASP A 484 -17.74 26.38 -9.32
CA ASP A 484 -17.20 27.60 -9.93
C ASP A 484 -15.86 27.32 -10.65
N LEU A 485 -15.06 26.40 -10.10
CA LEU A 485 -13.75 26.00 -10.59
C LEU A 485 -13.66 24.46 -10.73
N LEU A 486 -13.31 24.00 -11.93
CA LEU A 486 -12.96 22.61 -12.21
C LEU A 486 -11.46 22.50 -12.49
N ILE A 487 -10.75 21.72 -11.67
CA ILE A 487 -9.37 21.34 -11.94
C ILE A 487 -9.39 19.98 -12.62
N ALA A 488 -8.98 19.92 -13.88
CA ALA A 488 -8.91 18.68 -14.65
C ALA A 488 -7.44 18.31 -14.86
N ASP A 489 -6.97 17.28 -14.13
CA ASP A 489 -5.60 16.78 -14.24
C ASP A 489 -5.52 15.67 -15.27
N GLU A 490 -4.90 15.96 -16.41
CA GLU A 490 -4.74 15.07 -17.56
C GLU A 490 -6.01 14.26 -17.91
N PRO A 491 -7.16 14.93 -18.15
CA PRO A 491 -8.45 14.25 -18.29
C PRO A 491 -8.59 13.39 -19.55
N THR A 492 -7.59 13.38 -20.42
CA THR A 492 -7.55 12.62 -21.68
C THR A 492 -6.41 11.61 -21.73
N THR A 493 -5.63 11.46 -20.66
CA THR A 493 -4.56 10.46 -20.58
C THR A 493 -5.14 9.05 -20.70
N ALA A 494 -4.38 8.16 -21.35
CA ALA A 494 -4.73 6.75 -21.55
C ALA A 494 -6.06 6.49 -22.30
N LEU A 495 -6.57 7.47 -23.06
CA LEU A 495 -7.70 7.33 -23.98
C LEU A 495 -7.21 7.33 -25.44
N ASP A 496 -7.97 6.71 -26.34
CA ASP A 496 -7.70 6.83 -27.78
C ASP A 496 -8.01 8.24 -28.30
N VAL A 497 -7.40 8.62 -29.42
CA VAL A 497 -7.47 9.99 -29.97
C VAL A 497 -8.91 10.43 -30.26
N THR A 498 -9.78 9.51 -30.67
CA THR A 498 -11.20 9.82 -30.95
C THR A 498 -11.93 10.12 -29.65
N VAL A 499 -11.82 9.26 -28.65
CA VAL A 499 -12.44 9.47 -27.33
C VAL A 499 -11.87 10.72 -26.65
N GLN A 500 -10.56 10.99 -26.79
CA GLN A 500 -9.96 12.22 -26.29
C GLN A 500 -10.67 13.46 -26.85
N ALA A 501 -10.90 13.54 -28.17
CA ALA A 501 -11.60 14.67 -28.77
C ALA A 501 -13.03 14.81 -28.23
N GLU A 502 -13.76 13.70 -28.08
CA GLU A 502 -15.10 13.72 -27.50
C GLU A 502 -15.12 14.20 -26.04
N ILE A 503 -14.09 13.86 -25.24
CA ILE A 503 -13.99 14.31 -23.85
C ILE A 503 -13.66 15.81 -23.77
N LEU A 504 -12.81 16.33 -24.65
CA LEU A 504 -12.52 17.76 -24.70
C LEU A 504 -13.74 18.57 -25.14
N GLU A 505 -14.47 18.12 -26.16
CA GLU A 505 -15.71 18.76 -26.57
C GLU A 505 -16.75 18.75 -25.44
N LEU A 506 -16.90 17.62 -24.74
CA LEU A 506 -17.77 17.53 -23.56
C LEU A 506 -17.39 18.57 -22.49
N LEU A 507 -16.11 18.72 -22.17
CA LEU A 507 -15.67 19.72 -21.18
C LEU A 507 -15.97 21.14 -21.65
N ARG A 508 -15.79 21.44 -22.94
CA ARG A 508 -16.12 22.74 -23.54
C ARG A 508 -17.63 23.03 -23.47
N GLU A 509 -18.47 22.05 -23.79
CA GLU A 509 -19.93 22.17 -23.70
C GLU A 509 -20.39 22.41 -22.25
N LEU A 510 -19.89 21.62 -21.29
CA LEU A 510 -20.24 21.79 -19.88
C LEU A 510 -19.74 23.14 -19.34
N GLN A 511 -18.56 23.58 -19.79
CA GLN A 511 -17.99 24.87 -19.43
C GLN A 511 -18.89 26.02 -19.88
N ALA A 512 -19.30 26.00 -21.15
CA ALA A 512 -20.20 27.00 -21.72
C ALA A 512 -21.60 26.96 -21.09
N GLU A 513 -22.12 25.76 -20.80
CA GLU A 513 -23.44 25.59 -20.21
C GLU A 513 -23.50 26.10 -18.76
N PHE A 514 -22.51 25.77 -17.94
CA PHE A 514 -22.50 26.09 -16.51
C PHE A 514 -21.71 27.35 -16.14
N GLY A 515 -21.01 27.96 -17.10
CA GLY A 515 -20.17 29.13 -16.87
C GLY A 515 -19.02 28.87 -15.90
N MET A 516 -18.58 27.61 -15.78
CA MET A 516 -17.49 27.24 -14.87
C MET A 516 -16.13 27.66 -15.43
N THR A 517 -15.17 27.84 -14.52
CA THR A 517 -13.77 28.09 -14.86
C THR A 517 -13.01 26.77 -14.85
N ILE A 518 -12.14 26.54 -15.83
CA ILE A 518 -11.38 25.28 -15.92
C ILE A 518 -9.89 25.55 -15.82
N VAL A 519 -9.21 24.84 -14.91
CA VAL A 519 -7.75 24.70 -14.93
C VAL A 519 -7.43 23.31 -15.47
N MET A 520 -6.97 23.29 -16.72
CA MET A 520 -6.58 22.08 -17.44
C MET A 520 -5.10 21.81 -17.21
N VAL A 521 -4.77 20.81 -16.41
CA VAL A 521 -3.38 20.35 -16.25
C VAL A 521 -3.09 19.32 -17.32
N THR A 522 -2.09 19.56 -18.17
CA THR A 522 -1.73 18.65 -19.25
C THR A 522 -0.26 18.75 -19.61
N HIS A 523 0.24 17.77 -20.37
CA HIS A 523 1.55 17.84 -21.01
C HIS A 523 1.45 17.99 -22.54
N ASN A 524 0.22 18.00 -23.09
CA ASN A 524 -0.01 18.00 -24.54
C ASN A 524 -0.46 19.39 -25.03
N PHE A 525 0.37 20.05 -25.84
CA PHE A 525 0.05 21.35 -26.44
C PHE A 525 -1.09 21.31 -27.45
N GLY A 526 -1.32 20.19 -28.14
CA GLY A 526 -2.47 20.05 -29.04
C GLY A 526 -3.81 20.15 -28.30
N VAL A 527 -3.89 19.62 -27.08
CA VAL A 527 -5.07 19.79 -26.22
C VAL A 527 -5.26 21.25 -25.82
N VAL A 528 -4.17 21.93 -25.49
CA VAL A 528 -4.18 23.34 -25.07
C VAL A 528 -4.63 24.24 -26.23
N ALA A 529 -4.10 24.00 -27.43
CA ALA A 529 -4.47 24.72 -28.64
C ALA A 529 -5.95 24.57 -28.99
N ASP A 530 -6.56 23.42 -28.65
CA ASP A 530 -7.95 23.14 -28.93
C ASP A 530 -8.90 23.85 -27.94
N ILE A 531 -8.72 23.65 -26.62
CA ILE A 531 -9.75 24.04 -25.63
C ILE A 531 -9.40 25.27 -24.76
N CYS A 532 -8.13 25.66 -24.63
CA CYS A 532 -7.74 26.69 -23.65
C CYS A 532 -7.79 28.10 -24.23
N ASP A 533 -8.17 29.08 -23.40
CA ASP A 533 -8.11 30.51 -23.73
C ASP A 533 -6.71 31.09 -23.47
N SER A 534 -6.12 30.68 -22.35
CA SER A 534 -4.76 31.05 -21.94
C SER A 534 -3.96 29.84 -21.47
N VAL A 535 -2.66 30.01 -21.38
CA VAL A 535 -1.72 28.95 -21.06
C VAL A 535 -0.59 29.47 -20.18
N ALA A 536 -0.26 28.70 -19.15
CA ALA A 536 0.89 28.88 -18.28
C ALA A 536 1.83 27.66 -18.44
N VAL A 537 3.04 27.91 -18.92
CA VAL A 537 4.08 26.89 -19.13
C VAL A 537 4.94 26.79 -17.87
N MET A 538 5.00 25.60 -17.30
CA MET A 538 5.69 25.29 -16.05
C MET A 538 6.89 24.38 -16.28
N ARG A 539 8.05 24.75 -15.74
CA ARG A 539 9.29 23.97 -15.79
C ARG A 539 9.97 23.99 -14.43
N GLN A 540 10.37 22.82 -13.94
CA GLN A 540 11.18 22.68 -12.72
C GLN A 540 10.63 23.47 -11.51
N GLY A 541 9.31 23.52 -11.33
CA GLY A 541 8.70 24.21 -10.20
C GLY A 541 8.34 25.68 -10.44
N GLU A 542 8.60 26.24 -11.62
CA GLU A 542 8.40 27.66 -11.94
C GLU A 542 7.50 27.84 -13.17
N ILE A 543 6.67 28.89 -13.18
CA ILE A 543 6.00 29.34 -14.40
C ILE A 543 7.00 30.16 -15.21
N VAL A 544 7.38 29.64 -16.38
CA VAL A 544 8.41 30.25 -17.23
C VAL A 544 7.82 31.15 -18.32
N GLU A 545 6.55 30.94 -18.67
CA GLU A 545 5.84 31.75 -19.65
C GLU A 545 4.32 31.66 -19.40
N GLN A 546 3.61 32.78 -19.49
CA GLN A 546 2.15 32.82 -19.42
C GLN A 546 1.63 33.79 -20.48
N ASN A 547 0.68 33.34 -21.30
CA ASN A 547 0.09 34.17 -22.35
C ASN A 547 -1.28 33.64 -22.79
N LYS A 548 -1.99 34.38 -23.66
CA LYS A 548 -3.10 33.82 -24.43
C LYS A 548 -2.59 32.68 -25.31
N VAL A 549 -3.42 31.68 -25.55
CA VAL A 549 -3.04 30.52 -26.38
C VAL A 549 -2.61 30.98 -27.78
N THR A 550 -3.38 31.84 -28.44
CA THR A 550 -3.03 32.35 -29.78
C THR A 550 -1.65 33.01 -29.83
N ASP A 551 -1.31 33.78 -28.79
CA ASP A 551 -0.07 34.56 -28.74
C ASP A 551 1.12 33.66 -28.38
N LEU A 552 0.93 32.68 -27.49
CA LEU A 552 1.97 31.72 -27.12
C LEU A 552 2.37 30.84 -28.31
N PHE A 553 1.41 30.36 -29.10
CA PHE A 553 1.69 29.53 -30.28
C PHE A 553 2.27 30.34 -31.44
N ALA A 554 1.81 31.58 -31.64
CA ALA A 554 2.30 32.43 -32.72
C ALA A 554 3.69 33.01 -32.43
N ASN A 555 3.98 33.37 -31.18
CA ASN A 555 5.21 34.04 -30.79
C ASN A 555 5.71 33.61 -29.39
N PRO A 556 6.14 32.35 -29.22
CA PRO A 556 6.68 31.85 -27.96
C PRO A 556 7.97 32.59 -27.59
N THR A 557 8.01 33.20 -26.41
CA THR A 557 9.10 34.07 -25.95
C THR A 557 10.17 33.33 -25.15
N HIS A 558 9.82 32.29 -24.41
CA HIS A 558 10.76 31.52 -23.59
C HIS A 558 11.39 30.36 -24.39
N ASP A 559 12.69 30.13 -24.22
CA ASP A 559 13.44 29.07 -24.94
C ASP A 559 12.84 27.68 -24.70
N TYR A 560 12.42 27.40 -23.47
CA TYR A 560 11.75 26.14 -23.13
C TYR A 560 10.47 25.93 -23.94
N THR A 561 9.61 26.94 -24.02
CA THR A 561 8.35 26.89 -24.76
C THR A 561 8.62 26.64 -26.25
N ARG A 562 9.59 27.35 -26.83
CA ARG A 562 10.05 27.12 -28.22
C ARG A 562 10.49 25.68 -28.45
N ASN A 563 11.32 25.14 -27.55
CA ASN A 563 11.81 23.77 -27.66
C ASN A 563 10.68 22.74 -27.51
N LEU A 564 9.73 22.99 -26.62
CA LEU A 564 8.61 22.10 -26.36
C LEU A 564 7.64 22.07 -27.54
N LEU A 565 7.33 23.23 -28.13
CA LEU A 565 6.55 23.33 -29.37
C LEU A 565 7.27 22.69 -30.56
N ALA A 566 8.58 22.92 -30.72
CA ALA A 566 9.38 22.29 -31.78
C ALA A 566 9.50 20.76 -31.64
N ALA A 567 9.33 20.23 -30.43
CA ALA A 567 9.30 18.80 -30.17
C ALA A 567 7.96 18.14 -30.51
N VAL A 568 6.89 18.94 -30.71
CA VAL A 568 5.62 18.44 -31.25
C VAL A 568 5.83 18.20 -32.75
N LEU A 569 5.83 16.93 -33.15
CA LEU A 569 5.98 16.53 -34.54
C LEU A 569 4.72 16.91 -35.35
N ASP A 570 4.71 18.11 -35.94
CA ASP A 570 3.74 18.50 -36.99
C ASP A 570 4.15 18.02 -38.40
N ASP A 571 5.04 17.03 -38.50
CA ASP A 571 5.52 16.43 -39.75
C ASP A 571 4.84 15.09 -40.08
N VAL A 572 3.52 15.01 -39.95
CA VAL A 572 2.77 14.02 -40.74
C VAL A 572 2.43 14.67 -42.07
N GLU A 573 3.19 14.35 -43.13
CA GLU A 573 2.75 14.61 -44.51
C GLU A 573 1.29 14.15 -44.64
N VAL A 574 0.38 15.09 -44.89
CA VAL A 574 -1.02 14.80 -45.17
C VAL A 574 -1.06 13.74 -46.27
N ARG A 575 -1.46 12.50 -45.93
CA ARG A 575 -1.76 11.50 -46.95
C ARG A 575 -2.82 12.12 -47.86
N ARG A 576 -2.43 12.48 -49.09
CA ARG A 576 -3.38 12.92 -50.10
C ARG A 576 -4.43 11.83 -50.27
N TYR A 577 -5.64 12.12 -49.84
CA TYR A 577 -6.80 11.27 -50.06
C TYR A 577 -6.88 10.96 -51.56
N SER A 578 -6.69 9.69 -51.93
CA SER A 578 -7.00 9.19 -53.26
C SER A 578 -8.39 8.56 -53.19
N PRO A 579 -9.43 9.18 -53.76
CA PRO A 579 -10.76 8.60 -53.76
C PRO A 579 -10.73 7.20 -54.38
N PRO A 580 -11.45 6.23 -53.84
CA PRO A 580 -11.57 4.91 -54.44
C PRO A 580 -12.14 5.07 -55.85
N LYS A 581 -11.50 4.43 -56.84
CA LYS A 581 -12.05 4.31 -58.20
C LYS A 581 -13.35 3.50 -58.09
N PHE A 582 -14.49 4.17 -58.06
CA PHE A 582 -15.76 3.51 -58.33
C PHE A 582 -15.75 3.10 -59.81
N ALA A 583 -15.52 1.82 -60.07
CA ALA A 583 -15.89 1.24 -61.35
C ALA A 583 -17.43 1.27 -61.44
N PRO A 584 -18.03 1.88 -62.46
CA PRO A 584 -19.45 1.75 -62.69
C PRO A 584 -19.74 0.27 -62.94
N GLN A 585 -20.55 -0.36 -62.08
CA GLN A 585 -21.21 -1.60 -62.44
C GLN A 585 -22.14 -1.27 -63.61
N GLU A 586 -21.80 -1.79 -64.79
CA GLU A 586 -22.68 -1.79 -65.94
C GLU A 586 -24.02 -2.42 -65.55
N ALA A 587 -25.09 -1.65 -65.74
CA ALA A 587 -26.45 -2.15 -65.69
C ALA A 587 -26.63 -3.17 -66.83
N ALA A 588 -26.76 -4.45 -66.48
CA ALA A 588 -27.21 -5.50 -67.38
C ALA A 588 -28.30 -6.32 -66.69
N GLN A 589 -29.53 -5.98 -67.10
CA GLN A 589 -30.78 -6.78 -67.18
C GLN A 589 -31.27 -7.55 -65.95
#